data_AF-A0AAP9YLA8-F1
#
_entry.id   AF-A0AAP9YLA8-F1
#
_cell.length_a   1.000
_cell.length_b   1.000
_cell.length_c   1.000
_cell.angle_alpha   90.00
_cell.angle_beta   90.00
_cell.angle_gamma   90.00
#
_symmetry.space_group_name_H-M   'P 1'
#
loop_
_entity.id
_entity.type
_entity.pdbx_description
1 polymer ?
#
loop_
_entity_poly.entity_id
_entity_poly.type
_entity_poly.pdbx_seq_one_letter_code
_entity_poly.pdbx_strand_id
1 'polypeptide(L)'
;MVFSARRANGFRLERIQTSRQYADGGFMNTYQPSVQRVPEGRPTLVDFLFRGEGRTPARPLPTHDPRETWASPVETGLRATWLGHSTVLLEIDGHRVLTDPVWGARVSPLPFLGPKRFHPVPVDIAALPPLDAVLVSHDHYDHLDYPSIRALAKRRVPFVTSLGVGLHLEAWGVPAERIVELDWWERTVLPGGLAITAAPAHHYSGRGLRDRNVTLWSSFALRGERHAVFFSGDTGLSPAFADIGQRLGPFDLVMLEVGACHPAWGNIHLGPDNALQAWAQLGSGRFLPVHWGTFNLAMHPWAQPADVLLAQAPEGLVMPRLGEPVEPARVEAVEPWWRGGAEGDWQGATPQEAELLALPVKD
;
A
#
# COMPACT_ATOMS: atom_id res chain seq x y z
N MET A 1 -3.22 -22.69 -5.05
CA MET A 1 -1.98 -22.27 -5.72
C MET A 1 -2.24 -22.28 -7.22
N VAL A 2 -2.17 -21.13 -7.90
CA VAL A 2 -2.25 -21.06 -9.37
C VAL A 2 -0.91 -20.51 -9.84
N PHE A 3 0.05 -21.39 -10.11
CA PHE A 3 1.38 -21.05 -10.64
C PHE A 3 1.40 -21.02 -12.18
N SER A 4 0.29 -20.67 -12.83
CA SER A 4 0.32 -20.37 -14.25
C SER A 4 0.64 -18.89 -14.41
N ALA A 5 1.84 -18.59 -14.91
CA ALA A 5 2.16 -17.25 -15.38
C ALA A 5 1.23 -16.92 -16.55
N ARG A 6 0.08 -16.30 -16.24
CA ARG A 6 -0.84 -15.81 -17.26
C ARG A 6 -0.13 -14.69 -18.00
N ARG A 7 -0.09 -14.80 -19.32
CA ARG A 7 0.48 -13.76 -20.18
C ARG A 7 -0.61 -12.79 -20.59
N ALA A 8 -0.25 -11.51 -20.66
CA ALA A 8 -1.09 -10.51 -21.29
C ALA A 8 -1.44 -10.94 -22.72
N ASN A 9 -2.65 -10.61 -23.15
CA ASN A 9 -3.13 -10.81 -24.52
C ASN A 9 -4.06 -9.65 -24.91
N GLY A 10 -4.38 -9.56 -26.20
CA GLY A 10 -5.26 -8.54 -26.76
C GLY A 10 -4.83 -7.11 -26.39
N PHE A 11 -5.83 -6.26 -26.12
CA PHE A 11 -5.62 -4.84 -25.86
C PHE A 11 -4.66 -4.54 -24.70
N ARG A 12 -4.66 -5.36 -23.64
CA ARG A 12 -3.71 -5.19 -22.53
C ARG A 12 -2.27 -5.40 -22.99
N LEU A 13 -2.02 -6.44 -23.79
CA LEU A 13 -0.68 -6.71 -24.31
C LEU A 13 -0.20 -5.59 -25.22
N GLU A 14 -1.08 -5.08 -26.08
CA GLU A 14 -0.77 -3.92 -26.94
C GLU A 14 -0.37 -2.71 -26.09
N ARG A 15 -1.17 -2.35 -25.08
CA ARG A 15 -0.84 -1.26 -24.15
C ARG A 15 0.51 -1.47 -23.47
N ILE A 16 0.78 -2.67 -22.95
CA ILE A 16 2.06 -3.02 -22.33
C ILE A 16 3.21 -2.79 -23.32
N GLN A 17 3.10 -3.31 -24.54
CA GLN A 17 4.16 -3.22 -25.56
C GLN A 17 4.39 -1.79 -26.06
N THR A 18 3.38 -0.92 -25.99
CA THR A 18 3.49 0.49 -26.38
C THR A 18 3.87 1.43 -25.23
N SER A 19 3.91 0.92 -24.00
CA SER A 19 4.30 1.69 -22.81
C SER A 19 5.73 2.19 -22.96
N ARG A 20 5.98 3.44 -22.55
CA ARG A 20 7.36 4.00 -22.53
C ARG A 20 8.23 3.36 -21.45
N GLN A 21 7.60 2.69 -20.50
CA GLN A 21 8.19 2.03 -19.35
C GLN A 21 8.51 0.57 -19.66
N TYR A 22 8.13 0.05 -20.84
CA TYR A 22 8.33 -1.34 -21.22
C TYR A 22 9.44 -1.46 -22.28
N ALA A 23 10.49 -2.20 -21.93
CA ALA A 23 11.61 -2.48 -22.82
C ALA A 23 12.23 -3.86 -22.50
N ASP A 24 12.84 -4.49 -23.49
CA ASP A 24 13.54 -5.78 -23.35
C ASP A 24 12.71 -6.90 -22.68
N GLY A 25 11.39 -6.88 -22.87
CA GLY A 25 10.48 -7.91 -22.37
C GLY A 25 9.99 -7.72 -20.93
N GLY A 26 10.20 -6.54 -20.32
CA GLY A 26 9.65 -6.21 -19.01
C GLY A 26 9.52 -4.69 -18.78
N PHE A 27 8.83 -4.33 -17.71
CA PHE A 27 8.81 -2.96 -17.23
C PHE A 27 10.14 -2.55 -16.59
N MET A 28 10.49 -1.27 -16.70
CA MET A 28 11.75 -0.70 -16.26
C MET A 28 11.53 0.65 -15.57
N ASN A 29 12.41 0.96 -14.62
CA ASN A 29 12.47 2.30 -14.03
C ASN A 29 13.09 3.28 -15.04
N THR A 30 12.32 4.29 -15.46
CA THR A 30 12.81 5.32 -16.40
C THR A 30 13.42 6.53 -15.69
N TYR A 31 13.12 6.72 -14.40
CA TYR A 31 13.78 7.68 -13.53
C TYR A 31 14.98 7.02 -12.83
N GLN A 32 16.15 7.67 -12.91
CA GLN A 32 17.33 7.23 -12.17
C GLN A 32 17.09 7.39 -10.66
N PRO A 33 17.48 6.39 -9.84
CA PRO A 33 17.31 6.49 -8.41
C PRO A 33 18.31 7.53 -7.86
N SER A 34 17.85 8.35 -6.92
CA SER A 34 18.70 9.33 -6.22
C SER A 34 19.63 8.66 -5.20
N VAL A 35 19.30 7.44 -4.78
CA VAL A 35 20.10 6.63 -3.87
C VAL A 35 20.54 5.37 -4.60
N GLN A 36 21.84 5.11 -4.61
CA GLN A 36 22.35 3.86 -5.17
C GLN A 36 22.20 2.72 -4.19
N ARG A 37 21.90 1.54 -4.72
CA ARG A 37 21.98 0.29 -3.97
C ARG A 37 23.43 0.03 -3.57
N VAL A 38 23.68 -0.29 -2.30
CA VAL A 38 24.99 -0.78 -1.85
C VAL A 38 25.09 -2.28 -2.15
N PRO A 39 26.00 -2.75 -3.04
CA PRO A 39 26.05 -4.17 -3.43
C PRO A 39 26.63 -5.10 -2.36
N GLU A 40 27.45 -4.57 -1.45
CA GLU A 40 28.10 -5.35 -0.41
C GLU A 40 27.09 -5.87 0.64
N GLY A 41 27.22 -7.15 1.00
CA GLY A 41 26.48 -7.73 2.12
C GLY A 41 24.97 -7.84 1.92
N ARG A 42 24.49 -8.38 0.79
CA ARG A 42 23.08 -8.82 0.69
C ARG A 42 22.78 -9.72 1.90
N PRO A 43 21.82 -9.34 2.76
CA PRO A 43 21.53 -10.14 3.93
C PRO A 43 21.06 -11.52 3.51
N THR A 44 21.65 -12.51 4.15
CA THR A 44 21.32 -13.92 3.99
C THR A 44 19.98 -14.22 4.67
N LEU A 45 19.41 -15.40 4.37
CA LEU A 45 18.27 -15.92 5.13
C LEU A 45 18.58 -15.99 6.64
N VAL A 46 19.83 -16.29 7.01
CA VAL A 46 20.31 -16.28 8.40
C VAL A 46 20.24 -14.87 8.99
N ASP A 47 20.63 -13.84 8.25
CA ASP A 47 20.49 -12.45 8.71
C ASP A 47 19.01 -12.07 8.92
N PHE A 48 18.13 -12.51 8.01
CA PHE A 48 16.69 -12.32 8.15
C PHE A 48 16.05 -13.11 9.29
N LEU A 49 16.63 -14.24 9.72
CA LEU A 49 16.11 -15.08 10.80
C LEU A 49 16.71 -14.75 12.18
N PHE A 50 17.99 -14.35 12.22
CA PHE A 50 18.78 -14.29 13.46
C PHE A 50 19.45 -12.94 13.71
N ARG A 51 19.42 -11.98 12.77
CA ARG A 51 19.97 -10.64 12.97
C ARG A 51 18.88 -9.57 13.07
N GLY A 52 19.10 -8.63 13.99
CA GLY A 52 18.23 -7.49 14.28
C GLY A 52 17.33 -7.73 15.50
N GLU A 53 17.45 -6.85 16.49
CA GLU A 53 16.59 -6.81 17.68
C GLU A 53 15.34 -5.96 17.42
N GLY A 54 14.24 -6.24 18.13
CA GLY A 54 13.04 -5.41 18.06
C GLY A 54 12.36 -5.37 16.69
N ARG A 55 12.49 -6.42 15.86
CA ARG A 55 11.88 -6.51 14.50
C ARG A 55 10.40 -6.86 14.49
N THR A 56 9.88 -7.26 15.65
CA THR A 56 8.46 -7.56 15.89
C THR A 56 8.07 -6.95 17.23
N PRO A 57 6.85 -6.41 17.38
CA PRO A 57 6.41 -5.89 18.66
C PRO A 57 6.23 -7.03 19.67
N ALA A 58 6.48 -6.75 20.95
CA ALA A 58 6.34 -7.73 22.03
C ALA A 58 4.86 -8.14 22.28
N ARG A 59 3.92 -7.28 21.88
CA ARG A 59 2.47 -7.48 21.95
C ARG A 59 1.84 -6.94 20.68
N PRO A 60 0.65 -7.41 20.27
CA PRO A 60 -0.09 -6.78 19.18
C PRO A 60 -0.26 -5.28 19.43
N LEU A 61 -0.16 -4.49 18.36
CA LEU A 61 -0.38 -3.05 18.43
C LEU A 61 -1.85 -2.75 18.77
N PRO A 62 -2.13 -1.66 19.51
CA PRO A 62 -3.50 -1.27 19.81
C PRO A 62 -4.26 -0.96 18.51
N THR A 63 -5.52 -1.39 18.48
CA THR A 63 -6.40 -1.22 17.32
C THR A 63 -7.66 -0.47 17.75
N HIS A 64 -8.15 0.41 16.89
CA HIS A 64 -9.38 1.17 17.08
C HIS A 64 -10.43 0.67 16.08
N ASP A 65 -11.68 0.50 16.52
CA ASP A 65 -12.79 0.15 15.63
C ASP A 65 -13.35 1.41 14.95
N PRO A 66 -13.20 1.56 13.63
CA PRO A 66 -13.57 2.81 12.95
C PRO A 66 -15.07 2.93 12.64
N ARG A 67 -15.89 1.89 12.87
CA ARG A 67 -17.24 1.78 12.29
C ARG A 67 -18.18 2.90 12.73
N GLU A 68 -18.10 3.31 13.99
CA GLU A 68 -18.91 4.42 14.52
C GLU A 68 -18.55 5.73 13.80
N THR A 69 -17.26 6.07 13.73
CA THR A 69 -16.79 7.28 13.08
C THR A 69 -17.07 7.29 11.56
N TRP A 70 -17.03 6.13 10.90
CA TRP A 70 -17.39 6.01 9.48
C TRP A 70 -18.86 6.31 9.17
N ALA A 71 -19.75 6.21 10.16
CA ALA A 71 -21.15 6.62 10.04
C ALA A 71 -21.33 8.15 10.12
N SER A 72 -20.35 8.86 10.68
CA SER A 72 -20.36 10.32 10.80
C SER A 72 -19.82 11.01 9.54
N PRO A 73 -20.34 12.21 9.19
CA PRO A 73 -19.81 13.02 8.11
C PRO A 73 -18.32 13.35 8.28
N VAL A 74 -17.62 13.50 7.16
CA VAL A 74 -16.24 14.02 7.15
C VAL A 74 -16.33 15.54 7.08
N GLU A 75 -15.96 16.23 8.16
CA GLU A 75 -16.24 17.65 8.31
C GLU A 75 -15.34 18.52 7.42
N THR A 76 -14.05 18.18 7.31
CA THR A 76 -13.10 18.87 6.42
C THR A 76 -13.26 18.46 4.95
N GLY A 77 -13.88 17.31 4.69
CA GLY A 77 -13.94 16.69 3.37
C GLY A 77 -12.78 15.73 3.05
N LEU A 78 -11.79 15.57 3.94
CA LEU A 78 -10.71 14.60 3.81
C LEU A 78 -10.48 13.84 5.13
N ARG A 79 -10.67 12.51 5.11
CA ARG A 79 -10.39 11.60 6.23
C ARG A 79 -9.60 10.39 5.75
N ALA A 80 -8.61 9.98 6.52
CA ALA A 80 -7.83 8.77 6.29
C ALA A 80 -8.02 7.82 7.47
N THR A 81 -8.23 6.54 7.20
CA THR A 81 -8.22 5.47 8.21
C THR A 81 -7.16 4.46 7.85
N TRP A 82 -6.08 4.40 8.64
CA TRP A 82 -4.99 3.45 8.39
C TRP A 82 -5.36 2.07 8.94
N LEU A 83 -5.57 1.10 8.05
CA LEU A 83 -5.99 -0.26 8.40
C LEU A 83 -4.82 -1.25 8.50
N GLY A 84 -3.60 -0.75 8.26
CA GLY A 84 -2.34 -1.49 8.37
C GLY A 84 -1.59 -1.51 7.06
N HIS A 85 -0.27 -1.55 7.16
CA HIS A 85 0.67 -1.59 6.05
C HIS A 85 0.44 -0.41 5.10
N SER A 86 0.14 -0.67 3.82
CA SER A 86 -0.25 0.34 2.82
C SER A 86 -1.76 0.39 2.58
N THR A 87 -2.55 -0.28 3.43
CA THR A 87 -4.01 -0.23 3.38
C THR A 87 -4.55 0.98 4.14
N VAL A 88 -5.07 1.94 3.39
CA VAL A 88 -5.74 3.14 3.91
C VAL A 88 -7.12 3.24 3.27
N LEU A 89 -8.16 3.43 4.08
CA LEU A 89 -9.44 3.91 3.57
C LEU A 89 -9.39 5.44 3.54
N LEU A 90 -9.42 6.01 2.33
CA LEU A 90 -9.52 7.43 2.09
C LEU A 90 -10.98 7.80 1.85
N GLU A 91 -11.44 8.82 2.56
CA GLU A 91 -12.67 9.55 2.29
C GLU A 91 -12.28 10.94 1.80
N ILE A 92 -12.46 11.21 0.51
CA ILE A 92 -12.00 12.42 -0.18
C ILE A 92 -13.14 13.02 -1.01
N ASP A 93 -13.59 14.20 -0.62
CA ASP A 93 -14.66 14.95 -1.31
C ASP A 93 -15.85 14.07 -1.69
N GLY A 94 -16.35 13.30 -0.72
CA GLY A 94 -17.50 12.41 -0.88
C GLY A 94 -17.20 11.04 -1.49
N HIS A 95 -15.96 10.73 -1.87
CA HIS A 95 -15.57 9.43 -2.41
C HIS A 95 -14.83 8.58 -1.38
N ARG A 96 -15.00 7.25 -1.45
CA ARG A 96 -14.33 6.25 -0.63
C ARG A 96 -13.40 5.37 -1.47
N VAL A 97 -12.09 5.53 -1.28
CA VAL A 97 -11.06 4.75 -1.99
C VAL A 97 -10.25 3.93 -1.00
N LEU A 98 -10.12 2.63 -1.24
CA LEU A 98 -9.30 1.73 -0.44
C LEU A 98 -7.99 1.42 -1.16
N THR A 99 -6.84 1.78 -0.58
CA THR A 99 -5.52 1.51 -1.16
C THR A 99 -5.01 0.13 -0.75
N ASP A 100 -4.28 -0.54 -1.65
CA ASP A 100 -3.49 -1.76 -1.44
C ASP A 100 -4.03 -2.69 -0.34
N PRO A 101 -5.24 -3.28 -0.53
CA PRO A 101 -5.96 -3.95 0.54
C PRO A 101 -5.32 -5.30 0.91
N VAL A 102 -4.89 -5.43 2.18
CA VAL A 102 -4.30 -6.66 2.72
C VAL A 102 -4.94 -7.07 4.06
N TRP A 103 -5.87 -8.03 3.98
CA TRP A 103 -6.47 -8.72 5.12
C TRP A 103 -5.79 -10.05 5.45
N GLY A 104 -5.04 -10.63 4.50
CA GLY A 104 -4.31 -11.87 4.69
C GLY A 104 -3.46 -11.88 5.96
N ALA A 105 -3.46 -13.01 6.67
CA ALA A 105 -2.62 -13.18 7.86
C ALA A 105 -1.11 -13.17 7.54
N ARG A 106 -0.76 -13.49 6.29
CA ARG A 106 0.60 -13.52 5.76
C ARG A 106 0.65 -12.93 4.35
N VAL A 107 1.78 -12.30 4.04
CA VAL A 107 2.07 -11.76 2.71
C VAL A 107 3.07 -12.68 2.02
N SER A 108 2.55 -13.77 1.45
CA SER A 108 3.36 -14.86 0.91
C SER A 108 2.58 -15.72 -0.10
N PRO A 109 3.26 -16.35 -1.07
CA PRO A 109 2.65 -17.39 -1.91
C PRO A 109 2.14 -18.60 -1.12
N LEU A 110 2.72 -18.86 0.06
CA LEU A 110 2.43 -20.01 0.90
C LEU A 110 1.63 -19.57 2.14
N PRO A 111 0.46 -20.18 2.44
CA PRO A 111 -0.36 -19.75 3.57
C PRO A 111 0.27 -20.04 4.94
N PHE A 112 1.27 -20.93 4.99
CA PHE A 112 1.93 -21.36 6.22
C PHE A 112 3.34 -20.76 6.43
N LEU A 113 3.94 -20.15 5.41
CA LEU A 113 5.32 -19.66 5.43
C LEU A 113 5.39 -18.22 4.92
N GLY A 114 6.33 -17.42 5.42
CA GLY A 114 6.52 -16.02 5.03
C GLY A 114 6.01 -15.02 6.07
N PRO A 115 6.17 -13.71 5.84
CA PRO A 115 5.91 -12.68 6.84
C PRO A 115 4.46 -12.74 7.34
N LYS A 116 4.31 -12.82 8.67
CA LYS A 116 3.02 -12.79 9.36
C LYS A 116 2.80 -11.39 9.92
N ARG A 117 1.57 -10.92 9.85
CA ARG A 117 1.20 -9.63 10.45
C ARG A 117 1.31 -9.61 11.97
N PHE A 118 1.54 -8.44 12.55
CA PHE A 118 1.70 -8.23 14.00
C PHE A 118 0.37 -8.11 14.76
N HIS A 119 -0.69 -7.71 14.08
CA HIS A 119 -2.02 -7.44 14.61
C HIS A 119 -3.07 -7.85 13.56
N PRO A 120 -4.34 -8.15 13.90
CA PRO A 120 -5.39 -8.32 12.89
C PRO A 120 -5.76 -6.99 12.22
N VAL A 121 -6.57 -7.03 11.14
CA VAL A 121 -7.10 -5.78 10.56
C VAL A 121 -8.12 -5.25 11.56
N PRO A 122 -8.21 -3.94 11.79
CA PRO A 122 -9.20 -3.38 12.72
C PRO A 122 -10.65 -3.79 12.45
N VAL A 123 -10.97 -4.11 11.19
CA VAL A 123 -12.33 -4.41 10.74
C VAL A 123 -12.33 -5.34 9.54
N ASP A 124 -13.36 -6.17 9.41
CA ASP A 124 -13.53 -7.07 8.27
C ASP A 124 -13.94 -6.35 6.99
N ILE A 125 -13.57 -6.90 5.83
CA ILE A 125 -13.98 -6.40 4.51
C ILE A 125 -15.50 -6.26 4.37
N ALA A 126 -16.27 -7.14 5.03
CA ALA A 126 -17.72 -7.09 5.02
C ALA A 126 -18.27 -5.82 5.70
N ALA A 127 -17.59 -5.34 6.73
CA ALA A 127 -17.98 -4.18 7.53
C ALA A 127 -17.38 -2.85 7.01
N LEU A 128 -16.60 -2.87 5.92
CA LEU A 128 -16.22 -1.65 5.23
C LEU A 128 -17.47 -0.90 4.74
N PRO A 129 -17.42 0.45 4.71
CA PRO A 129 -18.46 1.23 4.05
C PRO A 129 -18.54 0.92 2.54
N PRO A 130 -19.58 1.40 1.84
CA PRO A 130 -19.57 1.43 0.38
C PRO A 130 -18.29 2.09 -0.13
N LEU A 131 -17.66 1.47 -1.13
CA LEU A 131 -16.42 1.95 -1.75
C LEU A 131 -16.72 2.39 -3.18
N ASP A 132 -16.09 3.48 -3.60
CA ASP A 132 -16.15 3.98 -4.97
C ASP A 132 -15.02 3.42 -5.82
N ALA A 133 -13.88 3.08 -5.22
CA ALA A 133 -12.80 2.36 -5.88
C ALA A 133 -11.92 1.57 -4.90
N VAL A 134 -11.28 0.54 -5.43
CA VAL A 134 -10.08 -0.09 -4.84
C VAL A 134 -8.88 0.31 -5.69
N LEU A 135 -7.81 0.78 -5.05
CA LEU A 135 -6.59 1.20 -5.71
C LEU A 135 -5.47 0.21 -5.42
N VAL A 136 -4.82 -0.31 -6.46
CA VAL A 136 -3.70 -1.26 -6.33
C VAL A 136 -2.45 -0.70 -7.00
N SER A 137 -1.37 -0.57 -6.23
CA SER A 137 -0.14 0.07 -6.70
C SER A 137 0.74 -0.83 -7.57
N HIS A 138 0.92 -2.07 -7.17
CA HIS A 138 1.76 -3.06 -7.85
C HIS A 138 1.40 -4.48 -7.38
N ASP A 139 2.10 -5.48 -7.91
CA ASP A 139 1.71 -6.88 -7.75
C ASP A 139 2.41 -7.62 -6.60
N HIS A 140 3.11 -6.97 -5.67
CA HIS A 140 3.73 -7.71 -4.55
C HIS A 140 2.68 -8.26 -3.57
N TYR A 141 3.06 -9.28 -2.80
CA TYR A 141 2.13 -10.02 -1.94
C TYR A 141 1.52 -9.17 -0.82
N ASP A 142 2.21 -8.12 -0.41
CA ASP A 142 1.83 -7.18 0.63
C ASP A 142 1.13 -5.92 0.11
N HIS A 143 0.88 -5.84 -1.20
CA HIS A 143 0.07 -4.80 -1.82
C HIS A 143 -1.11 -5.36 -2.63
N LEU A 144 -0.97 -6.61 -3.09
CA LEU A 144 -1.96 -7.34 -3.85
C LEU A 144 -2.21 -8.72 -3.20
N ASP A 145 -3.13 -8.74 -2.25
CA ASP A 145 -3.44 -9.90 -1.42
C ASP A 145 -4.63 -10.71 -1.97
N TYR A 146 -4.38 -11.97 -2.31
CA TYR A 146 -5.38 -12.86 -2.93
C TYR A 146 -6.71 -12.93 -2.14
N PRO A 147 -6.74 -13.28 -0.83
CA PRO A 147 -8.00 -13.36 -0.09
C PRO A 147 -8.73 -12.01 -0.04
N SER A 148 -8.01 -10.89 0.07
CA SER A 148 -8.63 -9.55 0.03
C SER A 148 -9.31 -9.26 -1.29
N ILE A 149 -8.62 -9.48 -2.41
CA ILE A 149 -9.20 -9.26 -3.75
C ILE A 149 -10.39 -10.19 -3.99
N ARG A 150 -10.32 -11.46 -3.57
CA ARG A 150 -11.46 -12.40 -3.69
C ARG A 150 -12.68 -11.92 -2.92
N ALA A 151 -12.51 -11.31 -1.76
CA ALA A 151 -13.60 -10.76 -0.97
C ALA A 151 -14.16 -9.47 -1.60
N LEU A 152 -13.29 -8.54 -2.01
CA LEU A 152 -13.66 -7.27 -2.64
C LEU A 152 -14.30 -7.45 -4.01
N ALA A 153 -13.92 -8.49 -4.77
CA ALA A 153 -14.55 -8.83 -6.04
C ALA A 153 -16.07 -9.03 -5.91
N LYS A 154 -16.56 -9.44 -4.73
CA LYS A 154 -17.99 -9.59 -4.43
C LYS A 154 -18.73 -8.27 -4.20
N ARG A 155 -18.02 -7.16 -3.93
CA ARG A 155 -18.61 -5.85 -3.53
C ARG A 155 -18.96 -4.91 -4.71
N ARG A 156 -18.97 -5.38 -5.96
CA ARG A 156 -19.30 -4.59 -7.18
C ARG A 156 -18.60 -3.21 -7.28
N VAL A 157 -17.43 -3.06 -6.67
CA VAL A 157 -16.57 -1.87 -6.75
C VAL A 157 -15.60 -1.98 -7.94
N PRO A 158 -15.25 -0.87 -8.63
CA PRO A 158 -14.18 -0.87 -9.62
C PRO A 158 -12.80 -0.91 -8.96
N PHE A 159 -11.83 -1.45 -9.70
CA PHE A 159 -10.42 -1.51 -9.34
C PHE A 159 -9.64 -0.61 -10.28
N VAL A 160 -8.88 0.34 -9.72
CA VAL A 160 -7.90 1.13 -10.45
C VAL A 160 -6.52 0.60 -10.10
N THR A 161 -5.68 0.33 -11.08
CA THR A 161 -4.39 -0.35 -10.85
C THR A 161 -3.35 0.01 -11.89
N SER A 162 -2.09 -0.30 -11.61
CA SER A 162 -0.99 -0.20 -12.59
C SER A 162 -1.16 -1.18 -13.76
N LEU A 163 -0.71 -0.79 -14.94
CA LEU A 163 -0.81 -1.57 -16.17
C LEU A 163 -0.24 -3.00 -16.03
N GLY A 164 -1.01 -4.00 -16.45
CA GLY A 164 -0.65 -5.42 -16.38
C GLY A 164 -1.15 -6.11 -15.11
N VAL A 165 -1.33 -5.39 -14.00
CA VAL A 165 -1.82 -5.96 -12.73
C VAL A 165 -3.25 -6.51 -12.86
N GLY A 166 -4.03 -5.98 -13.81
CA GLY A 166 -5.37 -6.48 -14.13
C GLY A 166 -5.41 -7.97 -14.44
N LEU A 167 -4.31 -8.56 -14.92
CA LEU A 167 -4.20 -10.02 -15.13
C LEU A 167 -4.44 -10.83 -13.85
N HIS A 168 -3.92 -10.36 -12.72
CA HIS A 168 -4.13 -11.00 -11.43
C HIS A 168 -5.56 -10.79 -10.95
N LEU A 169 -6.08 -9.57 -11.06
CA LEU A 169 -7.44 -9.23 -10.66
C LEU A 169 -8.49 -10.06 -11.41
N GLU A 170 -8.37 -10.16 -12.74
CA GLU A 170 -9.22 -11.01 -13.58
C GLU A 170 -9.11 -12.49 -13.19
N ALA A 171 -7.89 -12.98 -12.98
CA ALA A 171 -7.65 -14.35 -12.55
C ALA A 171 -8.30 -14.68 -11.20
N TRP A 172 -8.53 -13.67 -10.37
CA TRP A 172 -9.14 -13.79 -9.05
C TRP A 172 -10.62 -13.40 -9.06
N GLY A 173 -11.22 -13.24 -10.23
CA GLY A 173 -12.67 -13.10 -10.37
C GLY A 173 -13.18 -11.66 -10.29
N VAL A 174 -12.31 -10.66 -10.45
CA VAL A 174 -12.75 -9.30 -10.77
C VAL A 174 -13.09 -9.26 -12.27
N PRO A 175 -14.33 -8.92 -12.66
CA PRO A 175 -14.71 -8.76 -14.07
C PRO A 175 -13.87 -7.67 -14.75
N ALA A 176 -13.48 -7.90 -16.01
CA ALA A 176 -12.60 -7.01 -16.75
C ALA A 176 -13.16 -5.58 -16.89
N GLU A 177 -14.47 -5.44 -17.04
CA GLU A 177 -15.17 -4.15 -17.13
C GLU A 177 -15.10 -3.31 -15.85
N ARG A 178 -14.71 -3.93 -14.72
CA ARG A 178 -14.48 -3.24 -13.44
C ARG A 178 -13.00 -2.94 -13.20
N ILE A 179 -12.11 -3.21 -14.15
CA ILE A 179 -10.67 -3.00 -13.99
C ILE A 179 -10.23 -1.86 -14.90
N VAL A 180 -9.64 -0.84 -14.29
CA VAL A 180 -8.99 0.27 -14.99
C VAL A 180 -7.49 0.17 -14.73
N GLU A 181 -6.75 -0.19 -15.77
CA GLU A 181 -5.30 -0.22 -15.75
C GLU A 181 -4.73 1.09 -16.28
N LEU A 182 -3.78 1.67 -15.55
CA LEU A 182 -3.12 2.93 -15.90
C LEU A 182 -1.61 2.72 -16.07
N ASP A 183 -1.05 3.29 -17.13
CA ASP A 183 0.37 3.55 -17.28
C ASP A 183 0.73 4.89 -16.60
N TRP A 184 2.02 5.18 -16.42
CA TRP A 184 2.45 6.43 -15.78
C TRP A 184 1.95 7.65 -16.57
N TRP A 185 1.42 8.60 -15.81
CA TRP A 185 0.77 9.84 -16.24
C TRP A 185 -0.60 9.65 -16.92
N GLU A 186 -1.09 8.42 -17.03
CA GLU A 186 -2.48 8.20 -17.39
C GLU A 186 -3.40 8.44 -16.19
N ARG A 187 -4.63 8.83 -16.51
CA ARG A 187 -5.65 9.21 -15.54
C ARG A 187 -6.98 8.56 -15.88
N THR A 188 -7.72 8.21 -14.84
CA THR A 188 -9.16 7.94 -14.90
C THR A 188 -9.94 8.92 -14.04
N VAL A 189 -11.23 9.04 -14.28
CA VAL A 189 -12.15 9.84 -13.45
C VAL A 189 -13.31 8.95 -13.04
N LEU A 190 -13.50 8.79 -11.74
CA LEU A 190 -14.62 8.03 -11.19
C LEU A 190 -15.94 8.81 -11.38
N PRO A 191 -17.09 8.11 -11.37
CA PRO A 191 -18.38 8.77 -11.16
C PRO A 191 -18.33 9.64 -9.90
N GLY A 192 -18.81 10.88 -9.98
CA GLY A 192 -18.69 11.86 -8.89
C GLY A 192 -17.49 12.80 -9.02
N GLY A 193 -16.56 12.55 -9.96
CA GLY A 193 -15.53 13.51 -10.37
C GLY A 193 -14.14 13.30 -9.77
N LEU A 194 -13.94 12.30 -8.90
CA LEU A 194 -12.60 12.00 -8.38
C LEU A 194 -11.66 11.52 -9.49
N ALA A 195 -10.61 12.29 -9.73
CA ALA A 195 -9.54 11.93 -10.64
C ALA A 195 -8.50 11.05 -9.95
N ILE A 196 -8.09 9.95 -10.60
CA ILE A 196 -6.98 9.11 -10.15
C ILE A 196 -5.96 9.04 -11.28
N THR A 197 -4.76 9.53 -11.01
CA THR A 197 -3.63 9.56 -11.96
C THR A 197 -2.55 8.63 -11.46
N ALA A 198 -2.12 7.67 -12.28
CA ALA A 198 -0.92 6.90 -12.00
C ALA A 198 0.31 7.79 -12.23
N ALA A 199 1.24 7.80 -11.28
CA ALA A 199 2.46 8.58 -11.30
C ALA A 199 3.68 7.65 -11.19
N PRO A 200 4.87 8.11 -11.60
CA PRO A 200 6.07 7.28 -11.54
C PRO A 200 6.41 6.79 -10.13
N ALA A 201 6.99 5.59 -10.07
CA ALA A 201 7.59 5.02 -8.87
C ALA A 201 8.87 4.29 -9.27
N HIS A 202 9.87 4.25 -8.38
CA HIS A 202 11.12 3.51 -8.59
C HIS A 202 11.06 2.18 -7.84
N HIS A 203 10.49 1.14 -8.45
CA HIS A 203 10.29 -0.15 -7.81
C HIS A 203 10.43 -1.31 -8.82
N TYR A 204 9.82 -2.45 -8.55
CA TYR A 204 9.76 -3.61 -9.43
C TYR A 204 8.46 -4.40 -9.18
N SER A 205 8.19 -5.42 -10.01
CA SER A 205 7.05 -6.34 -9.82
C SER A 205 7.50 -7.80 -9.87
N GLY A 206 6.65 -8.70 -9.38
CA GLY A 206 6.79 -10.14 -9.53
C GLY A 206 6.31 -10.92 -8.31
N ARG A 207 5.72 -12.09 -8.58
CA ARG A 207 5.13 -12.98 -7.56
C ARG A 207 5.73 -14.38 -7.58
N GLY A 208 6.63 -14.68 -8.50
CA GLY A 208 7.26 -15.99 -8.69
C GLY A 208 8.63 -15.87 -9.38
N LEU A 209 9.09 -16.99 -9.95
CA LEU A 209 10.44 -17.08 -10.52
C LEU A 209 10.56 -16.55 -11.96
N ARG A 210 9.43 -16.35 -12.66
CA ARG A 210 9.40 -16.08 -14.11
C ARG A 210 8.49 -14.90 -14.48
N ASP A 211 8.07 -14.11 -13.51
CA ASP A 211 7.14 -13.00 -13.67
C ASP A 211 7.71 -11.67 -13.16
N ARG A 212 9.03 -11.60 -12.98
CA ARG A 212 9.67 -10.34 -12.59
C ARG A 212 9.45 -9.28 -13.67
N ASN A 213 8.97 -8.12 -13.26
CA ASN A 213 8.73 -6.95 -14.11
C ASN A 213 7.70 -7.17 -15.24
N VAL A 214 6.79 -8.15 -15.11
CA VAL A 214 5.76 -8.37 -16.15
C VAL A 214 4.56 -7.43 -16.02
N THR A 215 4.36 -6.84 -14.85
CA THR A 215 3.37 -5.77 -14.62
C THR A 215 4.08 -4.48 -14.22
N LEU A 216 3.42 -3.34 -14.41
CA LEU A 216 3.91 -2.05 -13.95
C LEU A 216 3.69 -1.88 -12.44
N TRP A 217 4.39 -0.92 -11.86
CA TRP A 217 4.23 -0.39 -10.50
C TRP A 217 4.08 1.14 -10.60
N SER A 218 3.23 1.74 -9.77
CA SER A 218 2.98 3.18 -9.83
C SER A 218 2.74 3.74 -8.43
N SER A 219 3.07 5.01 -8.26
CA SER A 219 2.45 5.86 -7.26
C SER A 219 1.14 6.44 -7.83
N PHE A 220 0.32 7.08 -7.01
CA PHE A 220 -0.97 7.63 -7.44
C PHE A 220 -1.24 8.99 -6.84
N ALA A 221 -1.79 9.89 -7.66
CA ALA A 221 -2.41 11.12 -7.19
C ALA A 221 -3.93 11.01 -7.34
N LEU A 222 -4.65 11.27 -6.25
CA LEU A 222 -6.10 11.34 -6.20
C LEU A 222 -6.48 12.81 -6.06
N ARG A 223 -7.28 13.35 -6.98
CA ARG A 223 -7.70 14.75 -6.99
C ARG A 223 -9.22 14.86 -7.00
N GLY A 224 -9.77 15.28 -5.88
CA GLY A 224 -11.18 15.61 -5.71
C GLY A 224 -11.47 17.06 -6.11
N GLU A 225 -12.67 17.52 -5.77
CA GLU A 225 -13.10 18.90 -6.03
C GLU A 225 -12.28 19.92 -5.22
N ARG A 226 -11.94 19.59 -3.97
CA ARG A 226 -11.27 20.48 -3.02
C ARG A 226 -9.93 19.94 -2.54
N HIS A 227 -9.80 18.62 -2.44
CA HIS A 227 -8.63 17.97 -1.85
C HIS A 227 -7.83 17.15 -2.85
N ALA A 228 -6.55 16.96 -2.57
CA ALA A 228 -5.67 16.07 -3.29
C ALA A 228 -4.83 15.20 -2.34
N VAL A 229 -4.68 13.93 -2.69
CA VAL A 229 -3.92 12.95 -1.93
C VAL A 229 -2.86 12.31 -2.82
N PHE A 230 -1.63 12.18 -2.32
CA PHE A 230 -0.60 11.37 -2.96
C PHE A 230 -0.43 10.05 -2.21
N PHE A 231 -0.34 8.94 -2.95
CA PHE A 231 -0.07 7.61 -2.44
C PHE A 231 1.16 7.03 -3.15
N SER A 232 2.24 6.73 -2.42
CA SER A 232 3.48 6.29 -3.05
C SER A 232 3.45 4.90 -3.66
N GLY A 233 2.61 3.98 -3.13
CA GLY A 233 2.93 2.56 -3.20
C GLY A 233 4.29 2.30 -2.56
N ASP A 234 5.05 1.36 -3.13
CA ASP A 234 6.47 1.19 -2.79
C ASP A 234 7.35 1.84 -3.86
N THR A 235 8.41 2.51 -3.43
CA THR A 235 9.29 3.25 -4.32
C THR A 235 10.60 3.63 -3.66
N GLY A 236 11.67 3.73 -4.44
CA GLY A 236 12.89 4.42 -4.04
C GLY A 236 12.80 5.93 -4.22
N LEU A 237 13.77 6.63 -3.63
CA LEU A 237 13.96 8.06 -3.86
C LEU A 237 14.37 8.31 -5.31
N SER A 238 13.70 9.22 -6.00
CA SER A 238 14.05 9.64 -7.35
C SER A 238 13.60 11.08 -7.61
N PRO A 239 14.11 11.74 -8.67
CA PRO A 239 13.65 13.07 -9.06
C PRO A 239 12.17 13.15 -9.46
N ALA A 240 11.51 12.01 -9.66
CA ALA A 240 10.09 11.98 -10.03
C ALA A 240 9.20 12.67 -9.00
N PHE A 241 9.56 12.68 -7.71
CA PHE A 241 8.75 13.35 -6.69
C PHE A 241 8.60 14.86 -6.94
N ALA A 242 9.65 15.52 -7.43
CA ALA A 242 9.58 16.93 -7.79
C ALA A 242 8.66 17.16 -9.00
N ASP A 243 8.76 16.30 -10.03
CA ASP A 243 7.86 16.35 -11.20
C ASP A 243 6.40 16.12 -10.80
N ILE A 244 6.15 15.16 -9.88
CA ILE A 244 4.83 14.85 -9.35
C ILE A 244 4.27 16.04 -8.58
N GLY A 245 5.05 16.62 -7.65
CA GLY A 245 4.65 17.80 -6.89
C GLY A 245 4.28 18.98 -7.80
N GLN A 246 5.08 19.21 -8.84
CA GLN A 246 4.82 20.29 -9.81
C GLN A 246 3.57 20.06 -10.67
N ARG A 247 3.31 18.82 -11.10
CA ARG A 247 2.23 18.51 -12.06
C ARG A 247 0.89 18.20 -11.40
N LEU A 248 0.92 17.57 -10.23
CA LEU A 248 -0.25 16.96 -9.59
C LEU A 248 -0.57 17.58 -8.22
N GLY A 249 0.37 18.33 -7.64
CA GLY A 249 0.15 19.10 -6.41
C GLY A 249 -0.65 20.40 -6.65
N PRO A 250 -0.92 21.16 -5.57
CA PRO A 250 -0.58 20.84 -4.19
C PRO A 250 -1.45 19.69 -3.66
N PHE A 251 -0.89 18.94 -2.69
CA PHE A 251 -1.55 17.87 -1.94
C PHE A 251 -1.94 18.35 -0.55
N ASP A 252 -3.02 17.79 0.00
CA ASP A 252 -3.46 17.97 1.38
C ASP A 252 -2.92 16.85 2.27
N LEU A 253 -2.75 15.65 1.69
CA LEU A 253 -2.20 14.48 2.36
C LEU A 253 -1.23 13.76 1.42
N VAL A 254 -0.08 13.38 1.96
CA VAL A 254 0.97 12.60 1.31
C VAL A 254 1.15 11.32 2.12
N MET A 255 0.93 10.18 1.49
CA MET A 255 1.15 8.86 2.07
C MET A 255 2.39 8.24 1.45
N LEU A 256 3.47 8.15 2.24
CA LEU A 256 4.73 7.55 1.79
C LEU A 256 5.04 6.30 2.59
N GLU A 257 5.55 5.29 1.92
CA GLU A 257 6.15 4.15 2.58
C GLU A 257 7.41 4.55 3.36
N VAL A 258 7.59 3.99 4.55
CA VAL A 258 8.72 4.34 5.44
C VAL A 258 9.43 3.11 6.02
N GLY A 259 8.84 1.92 5.89
CA GLY A 259 9.42 0.67 6.35
C GLY A 259 10.13 -0.11 5.24
N ALA A 260 10.42 -1.38 5.54
CA ALA A 260 11.04 -2.34 4.62
C ALA A 260 12.39 -1.91 3.98
N CYS A 261 13.02 -0.85 4.49
CA CYS A 261 14.24 -0.30 3.90
C CYS A 261 15.51 -1.02 4.40
N HIS A 262 16.51 -1.11 3.53
CA HIS A 262 17.85 -1.57 3.87
C HIS A 262 18.85 -1.09 2.81
N PRO A 263 20.10 -0.73 3.15
CA PRO A 263 21.09 -0.27 2.15
C PRO A 263 21.26 -1.19 0.93
N ALA A 264 21.12 -2.51 1.13
CA ALA A 264 21.26 -3.50 0.06
C ALA A 264 20.10 -3.53 -0.95
N TRP A 265 19.02 -2.78 -0.75
CA TRP A 265 17.94 -2.56 -1.73
C TRP A 265 17.32 -1.16 -1.56
N GLY A 266 18.01 -0.24 -0.91
CA GLY A 266 17.47 1.07 -0.49
C GLY A 266 17.19 2.03 -1.64
N ASN A 267 17.43 1.60 -2.87
CA ASN A 267 17.04 2.33 -4.07
C ASN A 267 15.62 2.00 -4.54
N ILE A 268 14.92 1.03 -3.92
CA ILE A 268 13.54 0.67 -4.26
C ILE A 268 12.56 0.81 -3.09
N HIS A 269 13.06 1.10 -1.90
CA HIS A 269 12.26 1.46 -0.72
C HIS A 269 12.81 2.73 -0.10
N LEU A 270 11.94 3.69 0.26
CA LEU A 270 12.36 4.98 0.82
C LEU A 270 13.10 4.80 2.15
N GLY A 271 12.44 4.20 3.14
CA GLY A 271 12.85 4.38 4.53
C GLY A 271 12.52 5.79 5.05
N PRO A 272 12.64 6.05 6.36
CA PRO A 272 12.18 7.31 6.96
C PRO A 272 12.93 8.54 6.42
N ASP A 273 14.26 8.47 6.28
CA ASP A 273 15.07 9.62 5.86
C ASP A 273 14.81 10.04 4.40
N ASN A 274 14.70 9.07 3.49
CA ASN A 274 14.36 9.38 2.10
C ASN A 274 12.89 9.76 1.95
N ALA A 275 12.00 9.27 2.81
CA ALA A 275 10.61 9.69 2.80
C ALA A 275 10.46 11.17 3.16
N LEU A 276 11.25 11.68 4.11
CA LEU A 276 11.31 13.13 4.39
C LEU A 276 11.80 13.93 3.17
N GLN A 277 12.79 13.43 2.45
CA GLN A 277 13.28 14.07 1.21
C GLN A 277 12.24 14.02 0.09
N ALA A 278 11.56 12.89 -0.09
CA ALA A 278 10.49 12.74 -1.08
C ALA A 278 9.30 13.66 -0.76
N TRP A 279 8.92 13.75 0.52
CA TRP A 279 7.87 14.66 0.99
C TRP A 279 8.23 16.13 0.72
N ALA A 280 9.48 16.53 0.98
CA ALA A 280 9.97 17.86 0.65
C ALA A 280 9.94 18.13 -0.87
N GLN A 281 10.26 17.15 -1.71
CA GLN A 281 10.19 17.28 -3.18
C GLN A 281 8.75 17.38 -3.70
N LEU A 282 7.78 16.69 -3.07
CA LEU A 282 6.35 16.84 -3.36
C LEU A 282 5.82 18.22 -2.95
N GLY A 283 6.43 18.83 -1.92
CA GLY A 283 6.32 20.26 -1.60
C GLY A 283 5.02 20.70 -0.91
N SER A 284 4.12 19.78 -0.56
CA SER A 284 2.83 20.11 0.08
C SER A 284 2.21 18.91 0.80
N GLY A 285 1.21 19.20 1.65
CA GLY A 285 0.38 18.20 2.33
C GLY A 285 0.95 17.69 3.64
N ARG A 286 0.08 17.21 4.52
CA ARG A 286 0.46 16.48 5.74
C ARG A 286 1.02 15.10 5.37
N PHE A 287 1.92 14.56 6.17
CA PHE A 287 2.57 13.28 5.89
C PHE A 287 2.02 12.15 6.77
N LEU A 288 1.31 11.20 6.17
CA LEU A 288 0.91 9.93 6.78
C LEU A 288 1.89 8.80 6.40
N PRO A 289 2.77 8.34 7.31
CA PRO A 289 3.66 7.22 7.03
C PRO A 289 2.89 5.89 6.94
N VAL A 290 3.12 5.15 5.86
CA VAL A 290 2.57 3.81 5.62
C VAL A 290 3.70 2.78 5.50
N HIS A 291 3.36 1.51 5.27
CA HIS A 291 4.34 0.43 5.06
C HIS A 291 5.21 0.09 6.30
N TRP A 292 4.73 0.43 7.50
CA TRP A 292 5.39 0.11 8.78
C TRP A 292 4.39 -0.51 9.78
N GLY A 293 4.88 -0.99 10.92
CA GLY A 293 4.03 -1.43 12.03
C GLY A 293 3.14 -2.67 11.78
N THR A 294 3.19 -3.30 10.61
CA THR A 294 2.27 -4.39 10.24
C THR A 294 2.96 -5.71 9.93
N PHE A 295 4.01 -5.71 9.10
CA PHE A 295 4.78 -6.90 8.74
C PHE A 295 6.29 -6.69 8.99
N ASN A 296 7.00 -7.77 9.28
CA ASN A 296 8.47 -7.77 9.36
C ASN A 296 9.02 -8.08 7.96
N LEU A 297 9.31 -7.03 7.18
CA LEU A 297 9.80 -7.13 5.80
C LEU A 297 11.28 -6.75 5.64
N ALA A 298 11.92 -6.25 6.70
CA ALA A 298 13.33 -5.88 6.70
C ALA A 298 13.98 -6.13 8.06
N MET A 299 15.26 -5.78 8.17
CA MET A 299 16.08 -6.09 9.36
C MET A 299 16.10 -4.97 10.40
N HIS A 300 15.46 -3.83 10.13
CA HIS A 300 15.36 -2.75 11.10
C HIS A 300 14.33 -3.06 12.20
N PRO A 301 14.45 -2.46 13.40
CA PRO A 301 13.39 -2.54 14.41
C PRO A 301 12.05 -2.01 13.85
N TRP A 302 10.94 -2.65 14.20
CA TRP A 302 9.64 -2.38 13.57
C TRP A 302 9.15 -0.93 13.78
N ALA A 303 9.49 -0.33 14.92
CA ALA A 303 9.10 1.03 15.29
C ALA A 303 10.09 2.09 14.80
N GLN A 304 11.30 1.70 14.36
CA GLN A 304 12.35 2.65 13.99
C GLN A 304 11.89 3.68 12.95
N PRO A 305 11.17 3.34 11.86
CA PRO A 305 10.73 4.34 10.90
C PRO A 305 9.88 5.45 11.53
N ALA A 306 8.91 5.07 12.36
CA ALA A 306 8.05 6.00 13.06
C ALA A 306 8.81 6.88 14.05
N ASP A 307 9.77 6.29 14.79
CA ASP A 307 10.59 7.04 15.74
C ASP A 307 11.49 8.07 15.07
N VAL A 308 12.09 7.72 13.93
CA VAL A 308 12.94 8.62 13.14
C VAL A 308 12.13 9.79 12.60
N LEU A 309 10.96 9.53 12.03
CA LEU A 309 10.09 10.59 11.49
C LEU A 309 9.63 11.54 12.58
N LEU A 310 9.13 11.00 13.71
CA LEU A 310 8.64 11.81 14.82
C LEU A 310 9.74 12.69 15.41
N ALA A 311 10.98 12.22 15.45
CA ALA A 311 12.12 12.99 15.93
C ALA A 311 12.53 14.13 14.96
N GLN A 312 12.32 13.96 13.65
CA GLN A 312 12.80 14.91 12.64
C GLN A 312 11.73 15.92 12.17
N ALA A 313 10.46 15.53 12.11
CA ALA A 313 9.40 16.36 11.51
C ALA A 313 8.01 16.21 12.18
N PRO A 314 7.89 16.37 13.52
CA PRO A 314 6.64 16.09 14.26
C PRO A 314 5.42 16.87 13.74
N GLU A 315 5.58 18.15 13.42
CA GLU A 315 4.47 19.05 13.04
C GLU A 315 3.77 18.67 11.71
N GLY A 316 4.51 18.01 10.81
CA GLY A 316 4.02 17.62 9.50
C GLY A 316 3.26 16.30 9.48
N LEU A 317 3.40 15.51 10.55
CA LEU A 317 3.02 14.10 10.56
C LEU A 317 1.55 13.89 10.96
N VAL A 318 0.98 12.85 10.38
CA VAL A 318 -0.34 12.30 10.71
C VAL A 318 -0.10 10.83 11.03
N MET A 319 -0.12 10.46 12.32
CA MET A 319 0.21 9.10 12.75
C MET A 319 -0.87 8.55 13.69
N PRO A 320 -2.09 8.31 13.17
CA PRO A 320 -3.19 7.77 13.96
C PRO A 320 -2.88 6.35 14.44
N ARG A 321 -3.59 5.90 15.47
CA ARG A 321 -3.62 4.48 15.85
C ARG A 321 -4.15 3.65 14.68
N LEU A 322 -3.82 2.37 14.69
CA LEU A 322 -4.36 1.45 13.69
C LEU A 322 -5.90 1.42 13.77
N GLY A 323 -6.57 1.76 12.69
CA GLY A 323 -8.03 1.82 12.60
C GLY A 323 -8.65 3.09 13.18
N GLU A 324 -7.86 4.07 13.63
CA GLU A 324 -8.36 5.37 14.05
C GLU A 324 -8.56 6.26 12.82
N PRO A 325 -9.79 6.71 12.51
CA PRO A 325 -10.03 7.64 11.42
C PRO A 325 -9.56 9.05 11.82
N VAL A 326 -8.80 9.70 10.94
CA VAL A 326 -8.23 11.02 11.19
C VAL A 326 -8.47 11.95 10.01
N GLU A 327 -8.87 13.19 10.30
CA GLU A 327 -8.92 14.27 9.32
C GLU A 327 -7.59 15.03 9.36
N PRO A 328 -6.73 14.94 8.31
CA PRO A 328 -5.36 15.46 8.36
C PRO A 328 -5.25 16.94 8.75
N ALA A 329 -6.24 17.75 8.37
CA ALA A 329 -6.27 19.17 8.70
C ALA A 329 -6.46 19.45 10.20
N ARG A 330 -6.98 18.48 10.98
CA ARG A 330 -7.26 18.60 12.41
C ARG A 330 -6.16 18.04 13.31
N VAL A 331 -5.10 17.45 12.73
CA VAL A 331 -4.02 16.88 13.52
C VAL A 331 -3.13 18.01 14.04
N GLU A 332 -3.17 18.25 15.34
CA GLU A 332 -2.34 19.27 15.98
C GLU A 332 -0.98 18.71 16.41
N ALA A 333 -0.97 17.47 16.92
CA ALA A 333 0.25 16.80 17.38
C ALA A 333 0.16 15.29 17.16
N VAL A 334 1.32 14.64 17.11
CA VAL A 334 1.43 13.18 17.07
C VAL A 334 1.63 12.62 18.46
N GLU A 335 0.70 11.77 18.89
CA GLU A 335 0.84 10.94 20.07
C GLU A 335 1.59 9.64 19.71
N PRO A 336 2.74 9.32 20.34
CA PRO A 336 3.53 8.14 20.02
C PRO A 336 2.94 6.86 20.64
N TRP A 337 1.69 6.54 20.28
CA TRP A 337 0.90 5.42 20.82
C TRP A 337 1.59 4.06 20.65
N TRP A 338 2.51 3.92 19.70
CA TRP A 338 3.29 2.70 19.46
C TRP A 338 4.40 2.47 20.49
N ARG A 339 4.77 3.50 21.28
CA ARG A 339 5.78 3.42 22.35
C ARG A 339 5.21 2.96 23.69
N GLY A 340 3.90 3.16 23.91
CA GLY A 340 3.22 2.80 25.16
C GLY A 340 2.50 1.45 25.05
N GLY A 341 2.70 0.57 26.03
CA GLY A 341 1.86 -0.62 26.16
C GLY A 341 0.46 -0.20 26.62
N ALA A 342 -0.48 -0.05 25.70
CA ALA A 342 -1.85 0.34 26.06
C ALA A 342 -2.56 -0.79 26.81
N GLU A 343 -2.87 -0.55 28.08
CA GLU A 343 -3.98 -1.15 28.81
C GLU A 343 -5.31 -0.66 28.17
N GLY A 344 -6.22 -1.59 27.84
CA GLY A 344 -7.58 -1.35 27.29
C GLY A 344 -7.59 -0.96 25.80
N ASP A 345 -8.37 -1.53 24.87
CA ASP A 345 -9.58 -2.33 24.91
C ASP A 345 -9.55 -3.34 23.76
N TRP A 346 -9.12 -4.58 24.03
CA TRP A 346 -9.28 -5.66 23.06
C TRP A 346 -10.65 -6.33 23.27
N GLN A 347 -11.70 -5.79 22.66
CA GLN A 347 -12.97 -6.51 22.50
C GLN A 347 -12.85 -7.38 21.24
N GLY A 348 -12.34 -8.60 21.43
CA GLY A 348 -12.01 -9.49 20.32
C GLY A 348 -13.20 -9.84 19.44
N ALA A 349 -13.03 -9.67 18.13
CA ALA A 349 -13.83 -10.40 17.16
C ALA A 349 -13.46 -11.89 17.27
N THR A 350 -14.43 -12.72 17.67
CA THR A 350 -14.31 -14.18 17.66
C THR A 350 -13.97 -14.66 16.24
N PRO A 351 -12.87 -15.43 16.05
CA PRO A 351 -12.62 -16.09 14.79
C PRO A 351 -13.73 -17.12 14.55
N GLN A 352 -14.56 -16.90 13.53
CA GLN A 352 -15.35 -17.99 12.97
C GLN A 352 -14.36 -18.92 12.27
N GLU A 353 -14.19 -20.12 12.83
CA GLU A 353 -13.42 -21.20 12.21
C GLU A 353 -13.96 -21.42 10.80
N ALA A 354 -13.13 -21.06 9.82
CA ALA A 354 -13.38 -21.41 8.44
C ALA A 354 -13.22 -22.94 8.32
N GLU A 355 -14.37 -23.61 8.29
CA GLU A 355 -14.52 -25.02 7.99
C GLU A 355 -13.63 -25.37 6.78
N LEU A 356 -12.58 -26.14 7.06
CA LEU A 356 -11.70 -26.73 6.06
C LEU A 356 -12.54 -27.65 5.18
N LEU A 357 -12.94 -27.15 4.00
CA LEU A 357 -13.44 -27.97 2.90
C LEU A 357 -12.35 -29.00 2.55
N ALA A 358 -12.49 -30.19 3.11
CA ALA A 358 -11.80 -31.39 2.69
C ALA A 358 -12.11 -31.62 1.20
N LEU A 359 -11.08 -31.55 0.37
CA LEU A 359 -11.17 -31.98 -1.02
C LEU A 359 -11.31 -33.51 -1.04
N PRO A 360 -12.25 -34.08 -1.81
CA PRO A 360 -12.41 -35.52 -1.91
C PRO A 360 -11.18 -36.12 -2.59
N VAL A 361 -10.62 -37.15 -1.95
CA VAL A 361 -9.66 -38.07 -2.56
C VAL A 361 -10.39 -38.78 -3.70
N LYS A 362 -9.88 -38.67 -4.92
CA LYS A 362 -10.26 -39.55 -6.02
C LYS A 362 -9.36 -40.78 -5.96
N ASP A 363 -10.04 -41.92 -5.86
CA ASP A 363 -9.66 -43.33 -6.03
C ASP A 363 -8.19 -43.67 -6.33
#